data_AF-A0A7C5SU35-F1
#
_entry.id   AF-A0A7C5SU35-F1
#
_cell.length_a   1.000
_cell.length_b   1.000
_cell.length_c   1.000
_cell.angle_alpha   90.00
_cell.angle_beta   90.00
_cell.angle_gamma   90.00
#
_symmetry.space_group_name_H-M   'P 1'
#
loop_
_entity.id
_entity.type
_entity.pdbx_description
1 polymer ?
#
loop_
_entity_poly.entity_id
_entity_poly.type
_entity_poly.pdbx_seq_one_letter_code
_entity_poly.pdbx_strand_id
1 'polypeptide(L)'
;MKVGAYVRNPTLLWKLLRKIYEDKLPIKLLNELSNEVNIVITDVPEEVMNKDNIVALVVKDDEGIDKVVEEIKLLLKRKTAYNSLVIGIDPGKRIGVAVVGDGEFLEGKVLERKEKLVPYMLKVLEKYLYEKCIIRIGFKEHVSTTIAELIHRNIKPLHDKVVLELVSENKTSKTPLSHTKPEYKIPKDVASAIHIALKRGLRVEWRNA
;
A
#
# COMPACT_ATOMS: atom_id res chain seq x y z
N MET A 1 -21.53 3.82 3.32
CA MET A 1 -20.97 5.06 3.86
C MET A 1 -20.91 6.08 2.74
N LYS A 2 -21.28 7.33 3.00
CA LYS A 2 -21.18 8.42 2.03
C LYS A 2 -19.94 9.26 2.36
N VAL A 3 -19.11 9.53 1.37
CA VAL A 3 -17.85 10.24 1.52
C VAL A 3 -17.93 11.57 0.77
N GLY A 4 -17.54 12.64 1.44
CA GLY A 4 -17.43 13.98 0.88
C GLY A 4 -15.99 14.47 0.84
N ALA A 5 -15.68 15.38 -0.08
CA ALA A 5 -14.44 16.16 -0.06
C ALA A 5 -14.77 17.62 0.22
N TYR A 6 -14.20 18.18 1.29
CA TYR A 6 -14.29 19.58 1.68
C TYR A 6 -12.87 20.11 1.92
N VAL A 7 -12.23 20.54 0.84
CA VAL A 7 -10.81 20.95 0.83
C VAL A 7 -10.72 22.39 0.34
N ARG A 8 -10.12 23.28 1.13
CA ARG A 8 -9.99 24.71 0.82
C ARG A 8 -8.81 25.01 -0.09
N ASN A 9 -7.71 24.28 0.04
CA ASN A 9 -6.55 24.44 -0.83
C ASN A 9 -6.86 23.94 -2.25
N PRO A 10 -6.92 24.83 -3.27
CA PRO A 10 -7.33 24.44 -4.62
C PRO A 10 -6.36 23.46 -5.29
N THR A 11 -5.07 23.59 -5.03
CA THR A 11 -4.04 22.69 -5.58
C THR A 11 -4.18 21.28 -5.02
N LEU A 12 -4.39 21.19 -3.70
CA LEU A 12 -4.60 19.91 -3.03
C LEU A 12 -5.90 19.26 -3.48
N LEU A 13 -6.98 20.05 -3.58
CA LEU A 13 -8.26 19.60 -4.11
C LEU A 13 -8.13 19.05 -5.53
N TRP A 14 -7.44 19.75 -6.44
CA TRP A 14 -7.26 19.28 -7.81
C TRP A 14 -6.51 17.95 -7.87
N LYS A 15 -5.41 17.81 -7.11
CA LYS A 15 -4.64 16.56 -7.04
C LYS A 15 -5.49 15.41 -6.47
N LEU A 16 -6.27 15.69 -5.43
CA LEU A 16 -7.19 14.73 -4.83
C LEU A 16 -8.27 14.29 -5.84
N LEU A 17 -8.94 15.23 -6.51
CA LEU A 17 -9.96 14.94 -7.52
C LEU A 17 -9.41 14.07 -8.65
N ARG A 18 -8.17 14.33 -9.09
CA ARG A 18 -7.50 13.48 -10.09
C ARG A 18 -7.36 12.04 -9.61
N LYS A 19 -6.94 11.81 -8.36
CA LYS A 19 -6.84 10.46 -7.79
C LYS A 19 -8.19 9.78 -7.60
N ILE A 20 -9.19 10.52 -7.12
CA ILE A 20 -10.56 10.05 -7.00
C ILE A 20 -11.09 9.56 -8.35
N TYR A 21 -10.84 10.32 -9.41
CA TYR A 21 -11.25 9.98 -10.78
C TYR A 21 -10.51 8.73 -11.30
N GLU A 22 -9.18 8.69 -11.17
CA GLU A 22 -8.35 7.55 -11.58
C GLU A 22 -8.81 6.24 -10.90
N ASP A 23 -9.15 6.31 -9.61
CA ASP A 23 -9.60 5.15 -8.83
C ASP A 23 -11.12 4.90 -8.91
N LYS A 24 -11.86 5.74 -9.65
CA LYS A 24 -13.33 5.67 -9.82
C LYS A 24 -14.07 5.64 -8.47
N LEU A 25 -13.63 6.45 -7.51
CA LEU A 25 -14.20 6.48 -6.16
C LEU A 25 -15.48 7.34 -6.11
N PRO A 26 -16.55 6.87 -5.43
CA PRO A 26 -17.82 7.58 -5.34
C PRO A 26 -17.80 8.67 -4.26
N ILE A 27 -16.99 9.71 -4.46
CA ILE A 27 -16.81 10.81 -3.50
C ILE A 27 -17.54 12.07 -4.00
N LYS A 28 -18.35 12.69 -3.13
CA LYS A 28 -19.10 13.91 -3.43
C LYS A 28 -18.24 15.14 -3.10
N LEU A 29 -18.07 16.07 -4.04
CA LEU A 29 -17.49 17.37 -3.71
C LEU A 29 -18.50 18.20 -2.90
N LEU A 30 -18.05 18.80 -1.80
CA LEU A 30 -18.89 19.57 -0.90
C LEU A 30 -18.53 21.05 -0.97
N ASN A 31 -19.54 21.90 -1.16
CA ASN A 31 -19.40 23.35 -1.00
C ASN A 31 -19.55 23.77 0.47
N GLU A 32 -20.30 22.99 1.23
CA GLU A 32 -20.55 23.18 2.67
C GLU A 32 -20.65 21.83 3.37
N LEU A 33 -20.33 21.81 4.66
CA LEU A 33 -20.42 20.60 5.47
C LEU A 33 -21.88 20.26 5.75
N SER A 34 -22.26 19.01 5.45
CA SER A 34 -23.62 18.50 5.60
C SER A 34 -23.61 17.10 6.20
N ASN A 35 -24.66 16.78 6.98
CA ASN A 35 -24.88 15.46 7.58
C ASN A 35 -25.27 14.38 6.55
N GLU A 36 -25.37 14.73 5.27
CA GLU A 36 -25.55 13.77 4.18
C GLU A 36 -24.36 12.82 4.01
N VAL A 37 -23.16 13.21 4.48
CA VAL A 37 -21.95 12.38 4.43
C VAL A 37 -21.56 11.92 5.83
N ASN A 38 -20.89 10.77 5.90
CA ASN A 38 -20.38 10.20 7.15
C ASN A 38 -18.88 10.44 7.32
N ILE A 39 -18.18 10.67 6.20
CA ILE A 39 -16.73 10.89 6.16
C ILE A 39 -16.48 12.12 5.30
N VAL A 40 -15.59 12.99 5.75
CA VAL A 40 -15.14 14.17 5.01
C VAL A 40 -13.62 14.16 4.88
N ILE A 41 -13.13 14.26 3.65
CA ILE A 41 -11.72 14.56 3.37
C ILE A 41 -11.53 16.06 3.47
N THR A 42 -10.56 16.52 4.26
CA THR A 42 -10.37 17.95 4.49
C THR A 42 -8.92 18.33 4.80
N ASP A 43 -8.54 19.54 4.43
CA ASP A 43 -7.32 20.22 4.88
C ASP A 43 -7.56 21.20 6.04
N VAL A 44 -8.81 21.36 6.48
CA VAL A 44 -9.26 22.23 7.57
C VAL A 44 -10.04 21.43 8.63
N PRO A 45 -9.38 20.51 9.36
CA PRO A 45 -10.03 19.60 10.30
C PRO A 45 -10.86 20.30 11.38
N GLU A 46 -10.44 21.47 11.83
CA GLU A 46 -11.13 22.31 12.82
C GLU A 46 -12.57 22.68 12.41
N GLU A 47 -12.84 22.82 11.11
CA GLU A 47 -14.19 23.12 10.61
C GLU A 47 -15.11 21.89 10.63
N VAL A 48 -14.52 20.68 10.55
CA VAL A 48 -15.25 19.41 10.50
C VAL A 48 -15.49 18.84 11.90
N MET A 49 -14.51 18.96 12.80
CA MET A 49 -14.58 18.37 14.15
C MET A 49 -15.75 18.88 15.01
N ASN A 50 -16.30 20.05 14.68
CA ASN A 50 -17.46 20.63 15.37
C ASN A 50 -18.81 20.01 14.94
N LYS A 51 -18.81 18.97 14.10
CA LYS A 51 -20.02 18.32 13.59
C LYS A 51 -20.11 16.89 14.13
N ASP A 52 -21.18 16.62 14.87
CA ASP A 52 -21.47 15.28 15.36
C ASP A 52 -21.62 14.28 14.20
N ASN A 53 -21.10 13.06 14.39
CA ASN A 53 -21.21 11.93 13.46
C ASN A 53 -20.49 12.04 12.11
N ILE A 54 -19.53 12.97 11.97
CA ILE A 54 -18.65 13.05 10.80
C ILE A 54 -17.23 12.62 11.19
N VAL A 55 -16.66 11.69 10.42
CA VAL A 55 -15.24 11.34 10.52
C VAL A 55 -14.44 12.23 9.57
N ALA A 56 -13.47 12.98 10.11
CA ALA A 56 -12.56 13.79 9.32
C ALA A 56 -11.32 12.97 8.90
N LEU A 57 -11.06 12.88 7.60
CA LEU A 57 -9.79 12.39 7.04
C LEU A 57 -8.95 13.58 6.60
N VAL A 58 -7.84 13.80 7.29
CA VAL A 58 -7.02 15.00 7.10
C VAL A 58 -6.01 14.79 5.99
N VAL A 59 -6.02 15.68 5.00
CA VAL A 59 -5.05 15.72 3.91
C VAL A 59 -4.24 17.01 3.99
N LYS A 60 -2.92 16.90 4.04
CA LYS A 60 -2.01 18.05 4.21
C LYS A 60 -1.08 18.29 3.01
N ASP A 61 -0.75 17.22 2.30
CA ASP A 61 0.21 17.23 1.20
C ASP A 61 -0.08 16.08 0.22
N ASP A 62 0.79 15.93 -0.79
CA ASP A 62 0.66 14.93 -1.84
C ASP A 62 0.73 13.49 -1.33
N GLU A 63 1.58 13.21 -0.33
CA GLU A 63 1.70 11.87 0.26
C GLU A 63 0.46 11.54 1.10
N GLY A 64 -0.09 12.55 1.78
CA GLY A 64 -1.38 12.48 2.46
C GLY A 64 -2.54 12.17 1.52
N ILE A 65 -2.51 12.61 0.25
CA ILE A 65 -3.56 12.27 -0.74
C ILE A 65 -3.58 10.76 -0.97
N ASP A 66 -2.43 10.16 -1.30
CA ASP A 66 -2.36 8.73 -1.61
C ASP A 66 -2.81 7.89 -0.39
N LYS A 67 -2.43 8.30 0.82
CA LYS A 67 -2.88 7.67 2.06
C LYS A 67 -4.39 7.77 2.27
N VAL A 68 -4.96 8.98 2.20
CA VAL A 68 -6.39 9.21 2.43
C VAL A 68 -7.24 8.48 1.39
N VAL A 69 -6.79 8.44 0.14
CA VAL A 69 -7.46 7.68 -0.93
C VAL A 69 -7.53 6.19 -0.59
N GLU A 70 -6.46 5.61 -0.04
CA GLU A 70 -6.46 4.22 0.40
C GLU A 70 -7.30 3.98 1.66
N GLU A 71 -7.30 4.91 2.62
CA GLU A 71 -8.20 4.85 3.78
C GLU A 71 -9.67 4.85 3.34
N ILE A 72 -10.04 5.65 2.34
CA ILE A 72 -11.40 5.65 1.78
C ILE A 72 -11.73 4.31 1.13
N LYS A 73 -10.81 3.74 0.34
CA LYS A 73 -11.01 2.42 -0.27
C LYS A 73 -11.28 1.36 0.80
N LEU A 74 -10.56 1.38 1.92
CA LEU A 74 -10.80 0.50 3.06
C LEU A 74 -12.17 0.75 3.70
N LEU A 75 -12.51 2.01 4.00
CA LEU A 75 -13.79 2.37 4.63
C LEU A 75 -15.00 2.01 3.76
N LEU A 76 -14.90 2.20 2.44
CA LEU A 76 -15.93 1.76 1.49
C LEU A 76 -16.11 0.23 1.51
N LYS A 77 -15.03 -0.52 1.77
CA LYS A 77 -15.05 -1.97 2.00
C LYS A 77 -15.39 -2.35 3.46
N ARG A 78 -15.77 -1.37 4.30
CA ARG A 78 -16.04 -1.54 5.74
C ARG A 78 -14.85 -2.11 6.53
N LYS A 79 -13.64 -1.71 6.14
CA LYS A 79 -12.39 -2.05 6.81
C LYS A 79 -11.73 -0.79 7.33
N THR A 80 -10.99 -0.90 8.43
CA THR A 80 -10.15 0.17 8.98
C THR A 80 -8.68 -0.01 8.61
N ALA A 81 -8.28 -1.24 8.28
CA ALA A 81 -6.94 -1.63 7.83
C ALA A 81 -7.02 -2.89 6.96
N TYR A 82 -5.98 -3.18 6.20
CA TYR A 82 -5.78 -4.50 5.61
C TYR A 82 -5.45 -5.50 6.72
N ASN A 83 -6.12 -6.66 6.74
CA ASN A 83 -5.80 -7.72 7.71
C ASN A 83 -4.37 -8.23 7.49
N SER A 84 -3.98 -8.35 6.21
CA SER A 84 -2.63 -8.71 5.82
C SER A 84 -2.17 -7.88 4.63
N LEU A 85 -1.11 -7.10 4.84
CA LEU A 85 -0.36 -6.45 3.77
C LEU A 85 0.88 -7.30 3.44
N VAL A 86 1.02 -7.73 2.20
CA VAL A 86 2.15 -8.53 1.74
C VAL A 86 2.94 -7.78 0.69
N ILE A 87 4.23 -7.61 0.92
CA ILE A 87 5.16 -7.01 -0.04
C ILE A 87 6.02 -8.12 -0.63
N GLY A 88 5.81 -8.47 -1.89
CA GLY A 88 6.64 -9.42 -2.63
C GLY A 88 7.82 -8.73 -3.29
N ILE A 89 9.00 -9.35 -3.21
CA ILE A 89 10.25 -8.82 -3.78
C ILE A 89 10.91 -9.91 -4.63
N ASP A 90 11.08 -9.64 -5.91
CA ASP A 90 11.88 -10.44 -6.85
C ASP A 90 13.28 -9.82 -7.00
N PRO A 91 14.35 -10.42 -6.43
CA PRO A 91 15.72 -9.90 -6.47
C PRO A 91 16.44 -10.09 -7.82
N GLY A 92 15.73 -10.10 -8.95
CA GLY A 92 16.32 -10.22 -10.29
C GLY A 92 17.30 -9.09 -10.65
N LYS A 93 17.76 -9.08 -11.92
CA LYS A 93 18.64 -8.01 -12.45
C LYS A 93 18.08 -6.61 -12.16
N ARG A 94 16.76 -6.48 -12.27
CA ARG A 94 15.99 -5.39 -11.71
C ARG A 94 15.12 -5.97 -10.59
N ILE A 95 14.91 -5.18 -9.56
CA ILE A 95 14.15 -5.63 -8.40
C ILE A 95 12.67 -5.39 -8.68
N GLY A 96 11.91 -6.46 -8.85
CA GLY A 96 10.46 -6.39 -8.91
C GLY A 96 9.87 -6.27 -7.52
N VAL A 97 8.95 -5.34 -7.30
CA VAL A 97 8.20 -5.20 -6.04
C VAL A 97 6.71 -5.19 -6.32
N ALA A 98 5.94 -5.90 -5.50
CA ALA A 98 4.49 -5.91 -5.54
C ALA A 98 3.92 -5.76 -4.13
N VAL A 99 2.86 -4.98 -3.99
CA VAL A 99 2.10 -4.76 -2.76
C VAL A 99 0.74 -5.41 -2.92
N VAL A 100 0.39 -6.30 -2.00
CA VAL A 100 -0.85 -7.07 -2.00
C VAL A 100 -1.55 -6.90 -0.66
N GLY A 101 -2.79 -6.41 -0.65
CA GLY A 101 -3.60 -6.26 0.54
C GLY A 101 -4.76 -7.25 0.53
N ASP A 102 -4.85 -8.12 1.55
CA ASP A 102 -5.89 -9.15 1.66
C ASP A 102 -6.03 -10.05 0.41
N GLY A 103 -4.92 -10.28 -0.29
CA GLY A 103 -4.88 -11.08 -1.53
C GLY A 103 -5.13 -10.28 -2.82
N GLU A 104 -5.50 -9.00 -2.73
CA GLU A 104 -5.67 -8.11 -3.89
C GLU A 104 -4.38 -7.36 -4.21
N PHE A 105 -3.98 -7.33 -5.48
CA PHE A 105 -2.84 -6.50 -5.93
C PHE A 105 -3.21 -5.01 -5.85
N LEU A 106 -2.41 -4.24 -5.10
CA LEU A 106 -2.63 -2.82 -4.88
C LEU A 106 -1.75 -1.97 -5.81
N GLU A 107 -0.44 -2.23 -5.78
CA GLU A 107 0.53 -1.53 -6.62
C GLU A 107 1.80 -2.36 -6.81
N GLY A 108 2.64 -1.96 -7.77
CA GLY A 108 3.95 -2.59 -7.97
C GLY A 108 4.90 -1.69 -8.74
N LYS A 109 6.19 -1.96 -8.57
CA LYS A 109 7.26 -1.14 -9.12
C LYS A 109 8.46 -2.00 -9.50
N VAL A 110 9.12 -1.62 -10.59
CA VAL A 110 10.45 -2.12 -10.94
C VAL A 110 11.48 -1.12 -10.46
N LEU A 111 12.43 -1.58 -9.65
CA LEU A 111 13.53 -0.77 -9.14
C LEU A 111 14.83 -1.17 -9.85
N GLU A 112 15.44 -0.21 -10.51
CA GLU A 112 16.71 -0.39 -11.23
C GLU A 112 17.90 -0.56 -10.28
N ARG A 113 17.77 -0.17 -8.99
CA ARG A 113 18.85 -0.23 -8.00
C ARG A 113 18.32 -0.54 -6.60
N LYS A 114 19.10 -1.30 -5.82
CA LYS A 114 18.76 -1.75 -4.45
C LYS A 114 18.56 -0.60 -3.45
N GLU A 115 19.24 0.53 -3.64
CA GLU A 115 19.17 1.68 -2.72
C GLU A 115 17.78 2.34 -2.75
N LYS A 116 17.00 2.10 -3.82
CA LYS A 116 15.62 2.60 -3.93
C LYS A 116 14.60 1.72 -3.20
N LEU A 117 15.00 0.54 -2.73
CA LEU A 117 14.09 -0.43 -2.12
C LEU A 117 13.55 0.05 -0.78
N VAL A 118 14.42 0.41 0.16
CA VAL A 118 14.02 0.88 1.49
C VAL A 118 13.14 2.14 1.41
N PRO A 119 13.50 3.20 0.67
CA PRO A 119 12.63 4.37 0.53
C PRO A 119 11.25 4.05 -0.06
N TYR A 120 11.18 3.13 -1.04
CA TYR A 120 9.90 2.72 -1.59
C TYR A 120 9.06 1.94 -0.57
N MET A 121 9.67 1.04 0.18
CA MET A 121 8.98 0.25 1.19
C MET A 121 8.43 1.13 2.33
N LEU A 122 9.21 2.11 2.80
CA LEU A 122 8.72 3.06 3.81
C LEU A 122 7.46 3.80 3.34
N LYS A 123 7.48 4.31 2.10
CA LYS A 123 6.29 4.96 1.50
C LYS A 123 5.08 4.03 1.44
N VAL A 124 5.29 2.76 1.09
CA VAL A 124 4.21 1.75 1.10
C VAL A 124 3.67 1.54 2.53
N LEU A 125 4.56 1.42 3.52
CA LEU A 125 4.17 1.20 4.92
C LEU A 125 3.49 2.41 5.56
N GLU A 126 3.78 3.62 5.09
CA GLU A 126 3.12 4.87 5.51
C GLU A 126 1.77 5.07 4.82
N LYS A 127 1.65 4.67 3.55
CA LYS A 127 0.45 4.80 2.73
C LYS A 127 -0.66 3.83 3.13
N TYR A 128 -0.31 2.57 3.40
CA TYR A 128 -1.30 1.52 3.66
C TYR A 128 -1.44 1.24 5.15
N LEU A 129 -2.68 1.30 5.68
CA LEU A 129 -2.98 0.84 7.03
C LEU A 129 -3.09 -0.68 7.06
N TYR A 130 -2.40 -1.34 7.99
CA TYR A 130 -2.37 -2.80 8.10
C TYR A 130 -2.32 -3.29 9.55
N GLU A 131 -2.93 -4.45 9.80
CA GLU A 131 -2.82 -5.16 11.08
C GLU A 131 -1.54 -6.00 11.15
N LYS A 132 -1.17 -6.62 10.03
CA LYS A 132 0.08 -7.38 9.87
C LYS A 132 0.70 -7.09 8.52
N CYS A 133 2.02 -6.94 8.50
CA CYS A 133 2.78 -6.84 7.26
C CYS A 133 3.75 -8.03 7.12
N ILE A 134 3.80 -8.63 5.93
CA ILE A 134 4.74 -9.69 5.60
C ILE A 134 5.52 -9.26 4.36
N ILE A 135 6.85 -9.22 4.47
CA ILE A 135 7.72 -9.00 3.32
C ILE A 135 8.28 -10.35 2.88
N ARG A 136 7.98 -10.72 1.65
CA ARG A 136 8.40 -11.98 1.03
C ARG A 136 9.46 -11.71 -0.01
N ILE A 137 10.62 -12.33 0.15
CA ILE A 137 11.74 -12.21 -0.78
C ILE A 137 11.88 -13.53 -1.54
N GLY A 138 11.89 -13.48 -2.88
CA GLY A 138 12.23 -14.63 -3.71
C GLY A 138 13.65 -15.10 -3.43
N PHE A 139 13.82 -16.41 -3.21
CA PHE A 139 15.12 -16.96 -2.89
C PHE A 139 16.03 -16.99 -4.13
N LYS A 140 17.07 -16.16 -4.09
CA LYS A 140 18.22 -16.22 -5.00
C LYS A 140 19.49 -16.18 -4.16
N GLU A 141 20.42 -17.07 -4.48
CA GLU A 141 21.67 -17.23 -3.75
C GLU A 141 22.42 -15.89 -3.65
N HIS A 142 22.93 -15.58 -2.46
CA HIS A 142 23.62 -14.33 -2.07
C HIS A 142 22.78 -13.02 -2.11
N VAL A 143 21.90 -12.83 -3.09
CA VAL A 143 21.14 -11.57 -3.26
C VAL A 143 20.00 -11.46 -2.24
N SER A 144 19.27 -12.55 -2.02
CA SER A 144 18.12 -12.56 -1.10
C SER A 144 18.52 -12.25 0.35
N THR A 145 19.68 -12.76 0.81
CA THR A 145 20.24 -12.46 2.14
C THR A 145 20.61 -10.99 2.27
N THR A 146 21.27 -10.40 1.27
CA THR A 146 21.63 -8.97 1.28
C THR A 146 20.39 -8.07 1.39
N ILE A 147 19.33 -8.41 0.65
CA ILE A 147 18.06 -7.67 0.72
C ILE A 147 17.38 -7.88 2.09
N ALA A 148 17.39 -9.10 2.61
CA ALA A 148 16.84 -9.42 3.92
C ALA A 148 17.51 -8.60 5.04
N GLU A 149 18.84 -8.51 5.04
CA GLU A 149 19.62 -7.71 5.98
C GLU A 149 19.33 -6.21 5.83
N LEU A 150 19.24 -5.72 4.58
CA LEU A 150 18.91 -4.33 4.30
C LEU A 150 17.53 -3.96 4.88
N ILE A 151 16.53 -4.82 4.70
CA ILE A 151 15.18 -4.62 5.23
C ILE A 151 15.18 -4.72 6.74
N HIS A 152 15.85 -5.73 7.30
CA HIS A 152 15.94 -5.93 8.74
C HIS A 152 16.51 -4.68 9.43
N ARG A 153 17.62 -4.14 8.92
CA ARG A 153 18.28 -2.97 9.53
C ARG A 153 17.46 -1.69 9.46
N ASN A 154 16.70 -1.46 8.38
CA ASN A 154 16.06 -0.16 8.15
C ASN A 154 14.56 -0.14 8.42
N ILE A 155 13.85 -1.27 8.28
CA ILE A 155 12.39 -1.34 8.41
C ILE A 155 11.98 -1.92 9.76
N LYS A 156 12.64 -3.00 10.21
CA LYS A 156 12.22 -3.72 11.42
C LYS A 156 12.22 -2.85 12.70
N PRO A 157 13.17 -1.92 12.91
CA PRO A 157 13.16 -1.03 14.08
C PRO A 157 11.99 -0.02 14.06
N LEU A 158 11.49 0.33 12.88
CA LEU A 158 10.43 1.32 12.70
C LEU A 158 9.03 0.68 12.64
N HIS A 159 8.97 -0.60 12.25
CA HIS A 159 7.72 -1.34 12.05
C HIS A 159 7.82 -2.74 12.67
N ASP A 160 7.52 -2.83 13.96
CA ASP A 160 7.56 -4.06 14.75
C ASP A 160 6.61 -5.16 14.22
N LYS A 161 5.46 -4.78 13.65
CA LYS A 161 4.46 -5.67 13.03
C LYS A 161 4.91 -6.31 11.71
N VAL A 162 6.07 -5.95 11.18
CA VAL A 162 6.62 -6.49 9.93
C VAL A 162 7.31 -7.83 10.17
N VAL A 163 6.96 -8.85 9.38
CA VAL A 163 7.61 -10.17 9.37
C VAL A 163 8.33 -10.36 8.04
N LEU A 164 9.50 -11.03 8.07
CA LEU A 164 10.23 -11.38 6.86
C LEU A 164 10.15 -12.88 6.56
N GLU A 165 9.91 -13.21 5.30
CA GLU A 165 9.88 -14.58 4.78
C GLU A 165 10.73 -14.72 3.51
N LEU A 166 11.40 -15.86 3.36
CA LEU A 166 12.04 -16.29 2.11
C LEU A 166 11.13 -17.26 1.37
N VAL A 167 10.95 -17.04 0.07
CA VAL A 167 10.07 -17.86 -0.77
C VAL A 167 10.91 -18.59 -1.81
N SER A 168 10.84 -19.93 -1.81
CA SER A 168 11.48 -20.72 -2.85
C SER A 168 10.75 -20.53 -4.18
N GLU A 169 11.50 -20.23 -5.24
CA GLU A 169 10.97 -20.11 -6.61
C GLU A 169 10.70 -21.48 -7.26
N ASN A 170 11.19 -22.58 -6.67
CA ASN A 170 11.29 -23.92 -7.29
C ASN A 170 9.97 -24.70 -7.48
N LYS A 171 8.81 -24.09 -7.21
CA LYS A 171 7.50 -24.71 -7.46
C LYS A 171 6.60 -23.73 -8.19
N THR A 172 6.43 -23.90 -9.50
CA THR A 172 5.56 -23.10 -10.34
C THR A 172 4.30 -23.88 -10.72
N SER A 173 3.36 -24.01 -9.79
CA SER A 173 1.96 -24.02 -10.22
C SER A 173 1.65 -22.60 -10.67
N LYS A 174 1.56 -22.38 -11.99
CA LYS A 174 1.14 -21.10 -12.56
C LYS A 174 -0.34 -20.88 -12.20
N THR A 175 -0.61 -20.37 -11.00
CA THR A 175 -1.96 -19.89 -10.69
C THR A 175 -2.19 -18.67 -11.57
N PRO A 176 -3.22 -18.66 -12.43
CA PRO A 176 -3.52 -17.49 -13.24
C PRO A 176 -3.71 -16.27 -12.34
N LEU A 177 -3.15 -15.13 -12.73
CA LEU A 177 -3.40 -13.83 -12.10
C LEU A 177 -4.85 -13.41 -12.42
N SER A 178 -5.85 -14.09 -11.84
CA SER A 178 -7.27 -13.81 -12.09
C SER A 178 -7.80 -12.58 -11.35
N HIS A 179 -6.96 -11.92 -10.54
CA HIS A 179 -7.33 -10.77 -9.71
C HIS A 179 -6.59 -9.47 -10.06
N THR A 180 -5.85 -9.44 -11.17
CA THR A 180 -5.20 -8.21 -11.65
C THR A 180 -6.15 -7.44 -12.56
N LYS A 181 -6.37 -6.15 -12.28
CA LYS A 181 -7.15 -5.25 -13.15
C LYS A 181 -6.61 -5.34 -14.60
N PRO A 182 -7.44 -5.65 -15.61
CA PRO A 182 -7.01 -5.92 -16.99
C PRO A 182 -6.47 -4.70 -17.77
N GLU A 183 -6.50 -3.50 -17.17
CA GLU A 183 -6.26 -2.24 -17.89
C GLU A 183 -4.77 -1.86 -18.02
N TYR A 184 -3.84 -2.53 -17.33
CA TYR A 184 -2.41 -2.19 -17.38
C TYR A 184 -1.50 -3.39 -17.66
N LYS A 185 -0.54 -3.21 -18.58
CA LYS A 185 0.53 -4.20 -18.83
C LYS A 185 1.48 -4.24 -17.64
N ILE A 186 1.25 -5.17 -16.73
CA ILE A 186 2.11 -5.39 -15.56
C ILE A 186 3.51 -5.84 -16.05
N PRO A 187 4.60 -5.15 -15.65
CA PRO A 187 5.95 -5.57 -15.98
C PRO A 187 6.24 -6.99 -15.48
N LYS A 188 7.01 -7.78 -16.24
CA LYS A 188 7.34 -9.16 -15.89
C LYS A 188 7.91 -9.30 -14.46
N ASP A 189 8.80 -8.38 -14.08
CA ASP A 189 9.44 -8.40 -12.76
C ASP A 189 8.42 -8.13 -11.63
N VAL A 190 7.42 -7.28 -11.88
CA VAL A 190 6.31 -7.06 -10.93
C VAL A 190 5.41 -8.30 -10.88
N ALA A 191 5.11 -8.92 -12.02
CA ALA A 191 4.32 -10.15 -12.04
C ALA A 191 5.00 -11.29 -11.26
N SER A 192 6.32 -11.43 -11.36
CA SER A 192 7.09 -12.35 -10.50
C SER A 192 6.95 -12.01 -9.02
N ALA A 193 7.08 -10.73 -8.67
CA ALA A 193 6.90 -10.25 -7.30
C ALA A 193 5.49 -10.50 -6.74
N ILE A 194 4.44 -10.41 -7.57
CA ILE A 194 3.06 -10.79 -7.18
C ILE A 194 3.01 -12.28 -6.82
N HIS A 195 3.60 -13.16 -7.64
CA HIS A 195 3.63 -14.60 -7.33
C HIS A 195 4.39 -14.87 -6.02
N ILE A 196 5.48 -14.14 -5.76
CA ILE A 196 6.22 -14.22 -4.50
C ILE A 196 5.33 -13.77 -3.33
N ALA A 197 4.61 -12.66 -3.49
CA ALA A 197 3.68 -12.16 -2.48
C ALA A 197 2.54 -13.15 -2.17
N LEU A 198 2.01 -13.86 -3.17
CA LEU A 198 0.88 -14.78 -2.98
C LEU A 198 1.28 -16.18 -2.47
N LYS A 199 2.56 -16.55 -2.56
CA LYS A 199 3.07 -17.82 -2.06
C LYS A 199 3.33 -17.77 -0.56
N ARG A 200 3.22 -18.93 0.11
CA ARG A 200 3.70 -19.08 1.49
C ARG A 200 5.23 -19.17 1.50
N GLY A 201 5.88 -18.39 2.36
CA GLY A 201 7.33 -18.44 2.55
C GLY A 201 7.76 -19.14 3.84
N LEU A 202 9.07 -19.33 3.98
CA LEU A 202 9.73 -19.75 5.22
C LEU A 202 10.08 -18.49 6.02
N ARG A 203 9.68 -18.45 7.29
CA ARG A 203 9.95 -17.30 8.16
C ARG A 203 11.45 -17.21 8.43
N VAL A 204 12.00 -16.00 8.31
CA VAL A 204 13.38 -15.72 8.70
C VAL A 204 13.40 -15.44 10.20
N GLU A 205 13.98 -16.35 10.97
CA GLU A 205 14.29 -16.13 12.38
C GLU A 205 15.65 -15.46 12.50
N TRP A 206 15.68 -14.30 13.15
CA TRP A 206 16.91 -13.58 13.44
C TRP A 206 17.33 -13.93 14.86
N ARG A 207 18.50 -14.56 15.02
CA ARG A 207 19.15 -14.60 16.33
C ARG A 207 19.75 -13.23 16.57
N ASN A 208 19.34 -12.57 17.67
CA ASN A 208 20.04 -11.38 18.13
C ASN A 208 21.49 -11.78 18.39
N ALA A 209 22.41 -11.23 17.60
CA ALA A 209 23.84 -11.31 17.85
C ALA A 209 24.25 -10.15 18.76
#